data_AF-A0A218XB50-F1
#
_entry.id   AF-A0A218XB50-F1
#
_cell.length_a   1.000
_cell.length_b   1.000
_cell.length_c   1.000
_cell.angle_alpha   90.00
_cell.angle_beta   90.00
_cell.angle_gamma   90.00
#
_symmetry.space_group_name_H-M   'P 1'
#
loop_
_entity.id
_entity.type
_entity.pdbx_description
1 polymer ?
#
loop_
_entity_poly.entity_id
_entity_poly.type
_entity_poly.pdbx_seq_one_letter_code
_entity_poly.pdbx_strand_id
1 'polypeptide(L)'
;MVGPGRPQFVLFGSSIVQFSYSNEGWGAALADLYARKVDILLRGYSGWNSRRALEVLDKVFPKSLSNKTRIIFLSAPPINEEQIRETMSDTFKDLSRTNEACRIYSEACLELCREMNVKAIDLWTTIQRRDNWHFVCFTDGIHLSAEGSKIVVEEILKVLREAEWEPSLHWEAMLIEFAEDSPYNPVVPNVHREHH
;
A
#
# COMPACT_ATOMS: atom_id res chain seq x y z
N MET A 1 -21.89 1.07 -14.97
CA MET A 1 -20.95 2.20 -15.05
C MET A 1 -21.23 3.09 -13.85
N VAL A 2 -20.22 3.37 -13.04
CA VAL A 2 -20.37 4.19 -11.83
C VAL A 2 -19.70 5.53 -12.09
N GLY A 3 -20.49 6.61 -12.10
CA GLY A 3 -20.11 8.03 -11.96
C GLY A 3 -18.99 8.61 -12.86
N PRO A 4 -18.73 9.93 -12.78
CA PRO A 4 -17.44 10.47 -13.22
C PRO A 4 -16.30 9.78 -12.43
N GLY A 5 -15.22 9.42 -13.11
CA GLY A 5 -14.15 8.63 -12.50
C GLY A 5 -13.33 9.44 -11.52
N ARG A 6 -13.39 9.09 -10.23
CA ARG A 6 -12.40 9.52 -9.24
C ARG A 6 -11.01 9.04 -9.67
N PRO A 7 -9.92 9.69 -9.20
CA PRO A 7 -8.61 9.08 -9.26
C PRO A 7 -8.64 7.67 -8.65
N GLN A 8 -7.78 6.78 -9.15
CA GLN A 8 -7.74 5.39 -8.72
C GLN A 8 -6.38 5.09 -8.09
N PHE A 9 -6.36 4.50 -6.90
CA PHE A 9 -5.17 3.88 -6.35
C PHE A 9 -5.30 2.37 -6.50
N VAL A 10 -4.43 1.78 -7.32
CA VAL A 10 -4.43 0.34 -7.55
C VAL A 10 -3.42 -0.30 -6.60
N LEU A 11 -3.90 -1.12 -5.67
CA LEU A 11 -3.05 -1.91 -4.79
C LEU A 11 -2.73 -3.24 -5.48
N PHE A 12 -1.50 -3.39 -5.98
CA PHE A 12 -1.08 -4.55 -6.77
C PHE A 12 0.03 -5.33 -6.08
N GLY A 13 -0.13 -6.64 -5.94
CA GLY A 13 0.89 -7.50 -5.34
C GLY A 13 0.37 -8.88 -4.95
N SER A 14 0.97 -9.47 -3.91
CA SER A 14 0.70 -10.85 -3.50
C SER A 14 -0.30 -10.92 -2.33
N SER A 15 -0.10 -11.85 -1.39
CA SER A 15 -1.01 -12.11 -0.27
C SER A 15 -1.12 -10.95 0.72
N ILE A 16 -0.03 -10.22 1.00
CA ILE A 16 -0.05 -9.01 1.85
C ILE A 16 -0.97 -7.94 1.27
N VAL A 17 -1.00 -7.82 -0.07
CA VAL A 17 -1.94 -6.93 -0.76
C VAL A 17 -3.34 -7.53 -0.75
N GLN A 18 -3.51 -8.82 -1.05
CA GLN A 18 -4.82 -9.47 -1.09
C GLN A 18 -5.56 -9.36 0.25
N PHE A 19 -4.84 -9.52 1.37
CA PHE A 19 -5.40 -9.46 2.71
C PHE A 19 -5.42 -8.04 3.30
N SER A 20 -5.02 -7.03 2.54
CA SER A 20 -5.04 -5.62 2.98
C SER A 20 -6.44 -5.08 3.28
N TYR A 21 -7.50 -5.75 2.83
CA TYR A 21 -8.91 -5.42 3.11
C TYR A 21 -9.51 -6.24 4.26
N SER A 22 -8.72 -7.10 4.90
CA SER A 22 -9.15 -7.77 6.13
C SER A 22 -9.42 -6.75 7.23
N ASN A 23 -10.06 -7.17 8.33
CA ASN A 23 -10.33 -6.28 9.46
C ASN A 23 -9.06 -5.54 9.90
N GLU A 24 -9.13 -4.20 9.95
CA GLU A 24 -8.01 -3.31 10.28
C GLU A 24 -6.80 -3.41 9.34
N GLY A 25 -7.00 -3.93 8.14
CA GLY A 25 -5.98 -4.01 7.10
C GLY A 25 -5.71 -2.64 6.46
N TRP A 26 -4.47 -2.45 6.01
CA TRP A 26 -4.00 -1.16 5.48
C TRP A 26 -4.75 -0.69 4.22
N GLY A 27 -5.26 -1.62 3.40
CA GLY A 27 -6.06 -1.30 2.22
C GLY A 27 -7.46 -0.80 2.59
N ALA A 28 -8.09 -1.42 3.60
CA ALA A 28 -9.36 -0.95 4.16
C ALA A 28 -9.20 0.44 4.81
N ALA A 29 -8.11 0.66 5.55
CA ALA A 29 -7.82 1.97 6.15
C ALA A 29 -7.62 3.08 5.10
N LEU A 30 -6.93 2.79 4.00
CA LEU A 30 -6.82 3.74 2.88
C LEU A 30 -8.19 4.01 2.24
N ALA A 31 -9.03 2.99 2.07
CA ALA A 31 -10.36 3.17 1.49
C ALA A 31 -11.27 4.06 2.35
N ASP A 32 -11.18 3.91 3.67
CA ASP A 32 -11.87 4.77 4.63
C ASP A 32 -11.35 6.22 4.56
N LEU A 33 -10.03 6.40 4.64
CA LEU A 33 -9.40 7.71 4.63
C LEU A 33 -9.65 8.52 3.34
N TYR A 34 -9.66 7.83 2.20
CA TYR A 34 -9.91 8.42 0.88
C TYR A 34 -11.37 8.35 0.46
N ALA A 35 -12.30 8.07 1.38
CA ALA A 35 -13.72 8.05 1.10
C ALA A 35 -14.15 9.31 0.33
N ARG A 36 -14.86 9.11 -0.79
CA ARG A 36 -15.32 10.17 -1.71
C ARG A 36 -14.21 10.97 -2.39
N LYS A 37 -12.95 10.55 -2.34
CA LYS A 37 -11.81 11.22 -3.00
C LYS A 37 -11.15 10.32 -4.05
N VAL A 38 -10.90 9.06 -3.71
CA VAL A 38 -10.19 8.09 -4.55
C VAL A 38 -10.87 6.74 -4.47
N ASP A 39 -10.92 6.03 -5.59
CA ASP A 39 -11.30 4.61 -5.58
C ASP A 39 -10.07 3.75 -5.34
N ILE A 40 -10.04 3.05 -4.20
CA ILE A 40 -8.98 2.09 -3.87
C ILE A 40 -9.35 0.74 -4.52
N LEU A 41 -8.53 0.30 -5.48
CA LEU A 41 -8.76 -0.90 -6.27
C LEU A 41 -7.81 -2.01 -5.86
N LEU A 42 -8.35 -3.07 -5.26
CA LEU A 42 -7.57 -4.24 -4.86
C LEU A 42 -7.24 -5.15 -6.05
N ARG A 43 -5.95 -5.45 -6.23
CA ARG A 43 -5.37 -6.41 -7.19
C ARG A 43 -4.27 -7.25 -6.52
N GLY A 44 -4.59 -7.82 -5.36
CA GLY A 44 -3.72 -8.75 -4.64
C GLY A 44 -3.95 -10.21 -5.04
N TYR A 45 -2.88 -10.98 -5.21
CA TYR A 45 -2.92 -12.37 -5.65
C TYR A 45 -2.02 -13.27 -4.77
N SER A 46 -2.63 -13.95 -3.81
CA SER A 46 -1.92 -14.80 -2.86
C SER A 46 -1.09 -15.89 -3.57
N GLY A 47 0.12 -16.12 -3.06
CA GLY A 47 1.07 -17.09 -3.63
C GLY A 47 1.86 -16.61 -4.86
N TRP A 48 1.62 -15.39 -5.36
CA TRP A 48 2.33 -14.88 -6.53
C TRP A 48 3.72 -14.31 -6.19
N ASN A 49 4.61 -14.41 -7.18
CA ASN A 49 5.89 -13.68 -7.23
C ASN A 49 5.88 -12.69 -8.42
N SER A 50 6.95 -11.91 -8.57
CA SER A 50 7.06 -10.89 -9.62
C SER A 50 6.97 -11.45 -11.04
N ARG A 51 7.38 -12.70 -11.30
CA ARG A 51 7.24 -13.33 -12.63
C ARG A 51 5.78 -13.52 -13.01
N ARG A 52 4.95 -14.02 -12.09
CA ARG A 52 3.49 -14.15 -12.30
C ARG A 52 2.81 -12.79 -12.44
N ALA A 53 3.22 -11.81 -11.66
CA ALA A 53 2.71 -10.44 -11.77
C ALA A 53 2.99 -9.83 -13.15
N LEU A 54 4.19 -10.07 -13.70
CA LEU A 54 4.59 -9.58 -15.03
C LEU A 54 3.73 -10.17 -16.16
N GLU A 55 3.34 -11.45 -16.08
CA GLU A 55 2.50 -12.12 -17.09
C GLU A 55 1.13 -11.45 -17.30
N VAL A 56 0.64 -10.70 -16.31
CA VAL A 56 -0.67 -10.05 -16.36
C VAL A 56 -0.60 -8.52 -16.27
N LEU A 57 0.59 -7.93 -16.30
CA LEU A 57 0.77 -6.49 -16.09
C LEU A 57 -0.09 -5.68 -17.08
N ASP A 58 -0.03 -6.02 -18.37
CA ASP A 58 -0.83 -5.41 -19.45
C ASP A 58 -2.34 -5.64 -19.33
N LYS A 59 -2.76 -6.65 -18.55
CA LYS A 59 -4.19 -6.94 -18.29
C LYS A 59 -4.71 -6.14 -17.10
N VAL A 60 -3.84 -5.85 -16.13
CA VAL A 60 -4.18 -5.10 -14.91
C VAL A 60 -4.10 -3.59 -15.16
N PHE A 61 -3.06 -3.14 -15.86
CA PHE A 61 -2.80 -1.74 -16.15
C PHE A 61 -3.00 -1.45 -17.64
N PRO A 62 -3.84 -0.46 -18.01
CA PRO A 62 -4.00 -0.07 -19.40
C PRO A 62 -2.67 0.38 -20.02
N LYS A 63 -2.43 0.05 -21.31
CA LYS A 63 -1.20 0.41 -22.03
C LYS A 63 -0.96 1.92 -22.16
N SER A 64 -2.01 2.72 -22.03
CA SER A 64 -1.95 4.19 -22.08
C SER A 64 -2.14 4.77 -20.68
N LEU A 65 -1.14 4.61 -19.82
CA LEU A 65 -1.11 5.31 -18.53
C LEU A 65 -0.93 6.82 -18.77
N SER A 66 -1.55 7.64 -17.93
CA SER A 66 -1.40 9.09 -17.99
C SER A 66 0.00 9.50 -17.54
N ASN A 67 0.51 10.64 -18.02
CA ASN A 67 1.71 11.27 -17.44
C ASN A 67 1.50 11.71 -15.96
N LYS A 68 0.25 11.71 -15.48
CA LYS A 68 -0.11 11.91 -14.06
C LYS A 68 -0.09 10.64 -13.24
N THR A 69 0.11 9.47 -13.84
CA THR A 69 0.27 8.22 -13.10
C THR A 69 1.51 8.30 -12.21
N ARG A 70 1.37 7.85 -10.97
CA ARG A 70 2.42 7.79 -9.96
C ARG A 70 2.56 6.36 -9.49
N ILE A 71 3.79 5.96 -9.19
CA ILE A 71 4.12 4.61 -8.75
C ILE A 71 4.87 4.75 -7.42
N ILE A 72 4.43 3.95 -6.43
CA ILE A 72 5.13 3.76 -5.17
C ILE A 72 5.38 2.26 -5.04
N PHE A 73 6.64 1.86 -4.87
CA PHE A 73 6.97 0.48 -4.54
C PHE A 73 6.97 0.26 -3.03
N LEU A 74 6.36 -0.84 -2.59
CA LEU A 74 6.55 -1.37 -1.25
C LEU A 74 7.61 -2.47 -1.35
N SER A 75 8.75 -2.27 -0.70
CA SER A 75 9.80 -3.30 -0.64
C SER A 75 9.34 -4.55 0.12
N ALA A 76 10.10 -5.63 0.02
CA ALA A 76 9.81 -6.86 0.75
C ALA A 76 9.81 -6.58 2.27
N PRO A 77 8.71 -6.81 3.00
CA PRO A 77 8.68 -6.62 4.45
C PRO A 77 9.55 -7.67 5.15
N PRO A 78 9.89 -7.45 6.43
CA PRO A 78 10.57 -8.46 7.21
C PRO A 78 9.58 -9.59 7.52
N ILE A 79 10.11 -10.74 7.92
CA ILE A 79 9.30 -11.89 8.35
C ILE A 79 9.75 -12.37 9.72
N ASN A 80 8.84 -12.95 10.49
CA ASN A 80 9.17 -13.65 11.73
C ASN A 80 9.31 -15.15 11.46
N GLU A 81 10.54 -15.61 11.26
CA GLU A 81 10.85 -17.02 10.99
C GLU A 81 10.45 -17.96 12.13
N GLU A 82 10.50 -17.50 13.39
CA GLU A 82 10.10 -18.30 14.55
C GLU A 82 8.60 -18.54 14.53
N GLN A 83 7.80 -17.48 14.38
CA GLN A 83 6.35 -17.60 14.28
C GLN A 83 5.92 -18.42 13.05
N ILE A 84 6.63 -18.29 11.91
CA ILE A 84 6.38 -19.14 10.73
C ILE A 84 6.57 -20.62 11.06
N ARG A 85 7.64 -20.99 11.79
CA ARG A 85 7.89 -22.38 12.18
C ARG A 85 6.81 -22.94 13.11
N GLU A 86 6.18 -22.10 13.91
CA GLU A 86 5.10 -22.48 14.82
C GLU A 86 3.74 -22.58 14.11
N THR A 87 3.47 -21.68 13.16
CA THR A 87 2.15 -21.57 12.51
C THR A 87 2.00 -22.43 11.27
N MET A 88 3.10 -22.70 10.54
CA MET A 88 3.05 -23.45 9.29
C MET A 88 3.32 -24.94 9.49
N SER A 89 2.45 -25.78 8.92
CA SER A 89 2.56 -27.25 9.01
C SER A 89 3.89 -27.76 8.42
N ASP A 90 4.30 -28.96 8.80
CA ASP A 90 5.52 -29.64 8.32
C ASP A 90 5.72 -29.59 6.79
N THR A 91 4.65 -29.59 6.00
CA THR A 91 4.64 -29.50 4.54
C THR A 91 5.26 -28.19 3.99
N PHE A 92 5.28 -27.12 4.79
CA PHE A 92 5.78 -25.79 4.40
C PHE A 92 7.17 -25.49 4.99
N LYS A 93 7.77 -26.40 5.76
CA LYS A 93 9.09 -26.22 6.39
C LYS A 93 10.23 -26.01 5.39
N ASP A 94 10.09 -26.54 4.19
CA ASP A 94 11.09 -26.42 3.11
C ASP A 94 10.96 -25.12 2.29
N LEU A 95 10.00 -24.25 2.59
CA LEU A 95 9.97 -22.91 2.00
C LEU A 95 11.08 -22.07 2.63
N SER A 96 12.22 -22.03 1.96
CA SER A 96 13.41 -21.23 2.27
C SER A 96 13.15 -19.72 2.23
N ARG A 97 12.22 -19.21 3.04
CA ARG A 97 12.01 -17.78 3.28
C ARG A 97 12.71 -17.42 4.58
N THR A 98 13.71 -16.56 4.48
CA THR A 98 14.42 -16.00 5.63
C THR A 98 14.25 -14.49 5.66
N ASN A 99 14.32 -13.90 6.85
CA ASN A 99 14.29 -12.46 7.02
C ASN A 99 15.49 -11.79 6.31
N GLU A 100 16.62 -12.50 6.25
CA GLU A 100 17.80 -12.07 5.51
C GLU A 100 17.57 -12.06 3.99
N ALA A 101 16.88 -13.06 3.44
CA ALA A 101 16.48 -13.02 2.04
C ALA A 101 15.55 -11.83 1.77
N CYS A 102 14.58 -11.55 2.65
CA CYS A 102 13.75 -10.35 2.52
C CYS A 102 14.58 -9.06 2.51
N ARG A 103 15.62 -8.95 3.34
CA ARG A 103 16.55 -7.81 3.35
C ARG A 103 17.21 -7.61 1.99
N ILE A 104 17.78 -8.66 1.41
CA ILE A 104 18.45 -8.62 0.10
C ILE A 104 17.49 -8.14 -0.99
N TYR A 105 16.26 -8.68 -1.03
CA TYR A 105 15.26 -8.25 -2.01
C TYR A 105 14.74 -6.83 -1.74
N SER A 106 14.66 -6.41 -0.47
CA SER A 106 14.30 -5.03 -0.11
C SER A 106 15.33 -4.05 -0.65
N GLU A 107 16.61 -4.28 -0.35
CA GLU A 107 17.71 -3.42 -0.79
C GLU A 107 17.79 -3.33 -2.31
N ALA A 108 17.69 -4.46 -3.01
CA ALA A 108 17.68 -4.48 -4.47
C ALA A 108 16.47 -3.73 -5.07
N CYS A 109 15.29 -3.83 -4.45
CA CYS A 109 14.10 -3.08 -4.88
C CYS A 109 14.28 -1.58 -4.67
N LEU A 110 14.83 -1.16 -3.52
CA LEU A 110 15.08 0.25 -3.21
C LEU A 110 16.13 0.85 -4.15
N GLU A 111 17.19 0.11 -4.44
CA GLU A 111 18.21 0.50 -5.41
C GLU A 111 17.62 0.71 -6.80
N LEU A 112 16.87 -0.26 -7.31
CA LEU A 112 16.21 -0.15 -8.62
C LEU A 112 15.27 1.07 -8.66
N CYS A 113 14.48 1.29 -7.62
CA CYS A 113 13.58 2.43 -7.55
C CYS A 113 14.34 3.77 -7.57
N ARG A 114 15.47 3.85 -6.88
CA ARG A 114 16.37 5.02 -6.92
C ARG A 114 16.94 5.26 -8.31
N GLU A 115 17.42 4.21 -8.99
CA GLU A 115 17.92 4.30 -10.37
C GLU A 115 16.84 4.75 -11.36
N MET A 116 15.61 4.28 -11.17
CA MET A 116 14.47 4.61 -12.02
C MET A 116 13.76 5.91 -11.64
N ASN A 117 14.20 6.61 -10.59
CA ASN A 117 13.53 7.77 -10.00
C ASN A 117 12.03 7.50 -9.67
N VAL A 118 11.77 6.32 -9.10
CA VAL A 118 10.46 5.90 -8.60
C VAL A 118 10.48 5.92 -7.08
N LYS A 119 9.40 6.41 -6.45
CA LYS A 119 9.32 6.42 -4.99
C LYS A 119 9.17 4.99 -4.45
N ALA A 120 9.84 4.69 -3.35
CA ALA A 120 9.75 3.39 -2.69
C ALA A 120 9.72 3.54 -1.16
N ILE A 121 9.08 2.57 -0.50
CA ILE A 121 8.97 2.49 0.96
C ILE A 121 9.76 1.26 1.42
N ASP A 122 10.69 1.49 2.34
CA ASP A 122 11.48 0.45 3.00
C ASP A 122 10.68 -0.20 4.14
N LEU A 123 9.81 -1.15 3.79
CA LEU A 123 9.02 -1.89 4.78
C LEU A 123 9.90 -2.77 5.66
N TRP A 124 10.98 -3.33 5.11
CA TRP A 124 11.91 -4.17 5.87
C TRP A 124 12.46 -3.41 7.07
N THR A 125 13.01 -2.22 6.87
CA THR A 125 13.55 -1.42 7.97
C THR A 125 12.45 -0.80 8.82
N THR A 126 11.42 -0.21 8.21
CA THR A 126 10.43 0.59 8.95
C THR A 126 9.60 -0.26 9.91
N ILE A 127 9.18 -1.47 9.51
CA ILE A 127 8.48 -2.37 10.43
C ILE A 127 9.37 -2.73 11.62
N GLN A 128 10.66 -2.97 11.40
CA GLN A 128 11.60 -3.36 12.47
C GLN A 128 11.97 -2.24 13.44
N ARG A 129 11.64 -0.97 13.14
CA ARG A 129 11.81 0.15 14.09
C ARG A 129 10.81 0.12 15.24
N ARG A 130 9.70 -0.60 15.08
CA ARG A 130 8.70 -0.80 16.12
C ARG A 130 9.24 -1.78 17.17
N ASP A 131 9.19 -1.39 18.44
CA ASP A 131 9.50 -2.32 19.53
C ASP A 131 8.61 -3.56 19.44
N ASN A 132 9.20 -4.75 19.63
CA ASN A 132 8.50 -6.04 19.53
C ASN A 132 7.81 -6.30 18.18
N TRP A 133 8.28 -5.69 17.07
CA TRP A 133 7.70 -5.83 15.73
C TRP A 133 7.43 -7.29 15.34
N HIS A 134 8.36 -8.19 15.65
CA HIS A 134 8.28 -9.61 15.32
C HIS A 134 7.06 -10.29 15.96
N PHE A 135 6.60 -9.81 17.10
CA PHE A 135 5.43 -10.33 17.81
C PHE A 135 4.13 -9.59 17.43
N VAL A 136 4.19 -8.27 17.29
CA VAL A 136 2.95 -7.46 17.15
C VAL A 136 2.56 -7.20 15.70
N CYS A 137 3.50 -7.17 14.75
CA CYS A 137 3.24 -6.72 13.38
C CYS A 137 2.71 -7.83 12.46
N PHE A 138 2.66 -9.09 12.91
CA PHE A 138 2.24 -10.22 12.08
C PHE A 138 1.16 -11.09 12.72
N THR A 139 0.31 -11.67 11.89
CA THR A 139 -0.69 -12.66 12.31
C THR A 139 -0.13 -14.08 12.31
N ASP A 140 0.77 -14.39 11.37
CA ASP A 140 1.33 -15.73 11.16
C ASP A 140 2.85 -15.71 10.89
N GLY A 141 3.49 -14.57 11.11
CA GLY A 141 4.90 -14.32 10.82
C GLY A 141 5.20 -13.85 9.41
N ILE A 142 4.19 -13.77 8.53
CA ILE A 142 4.30 -13.24 7.15
C ILE A 142 3.30 -12.11 6.91
N HIS A 143 2.02 -12.36 7.21
CA HIS A 143 0.94 -11.43 6.93
C HIS A 143 0.79 -10.40 8.04
N LEU A 144 0.48 -9.17 7.66
CA LEU A 144 0.41 -8.04 8.58
C LEU A 144 -0.80 -8.14 9.51
N SER A 145 -0.59 -7.86 10.79
CA SER A 145 -1.65 -7.57 11.75
C SER A 145 -2.20 -6.15 11.54
N ALA A 146 -3.12 -5.72 12.41
CA ALA A 146 -3.56 -4.32 12.50
C ALA A 146 -2.38 -3.37 12.76
N GLU A 147 -1.48 -3.72 13.68
CA GLU A 147 -0.29 -2.93 14.01
C GLU A 147 0.67 -2.83 12.81
N GLY A 148 0.94 -3.95 12.13
CA GLY A 148 1.77 -3.95 10.91
C GLY A 148 1.13 -3.13 9.79
N SER A 149 -0.20 -3.22 9.65
CA SER A 149 -0.98 -2.47 8.67
C SER A 149 -0.93 -0.96 8.92
N LYS A 150 -1.01 -0.53 10.18
CA LYS A 150 -0.90 0.89 10.56
C LYS A 150 0.41 1.51 10.08
N ILE A 151 1.53 0.82 10.29
CA ILE A 151 2.86 1.27 9.82
C ILE A 151 2.87 1.47 8.30
N VAL A 152 2.26 0.55 7.54
CA VAL A 152 2.18 0.67 6.07
C VAL A 152 1.38 1.91 5.66
N VAL A 153 0.24 2.18 6.31
CA VAL A 153 -0.58 3.37 6.02
C VAL A 153 0.21 4.64 6.32
N GLU A 154 0.86 4.72 7.48
CA GLU A 154 1.65 5.88 7.90
C GLU A 154 2.77 6.21 6.89
N GLU A 155 3.51 5.20 6.45
CA GLU A 155 4.58 5.40 5.47
C GLU A 155 4.06 5.77 4.08
N ILE A 156 2.92 5.20 3.64
CA ILE A 156 2.27 5.62 2.39
C ILE A 156 1.87 7.09 2.47
N LEU A 157 1.23 7.51 3.57
CA LEU A 157 0.79 8.90 3.75
C LEU A 157 1.98 9.87 3.82
N LYS A 158 3.08 9.46 4.46
CA LYS A 158 4.32 10.22 4.46
C LYS A 158 4.84 10.45 3.04
N VAL A 159 4.93 9.38 2.23
CA VAL A 159 5.37 9.49 0.83
C VAL A 159 4.43 10.40 0.03
N LEU A 160 3.11 10.27 0.21
CA LEU A 160 2.12 11.09 -0.50
C LEU A 160 2.19 12.57 -0.08
N ARG A 161 2.50 12.86 1.19
CA ARG A 161 2.67 14.22 1.72
C ARG A 161 3.94 14.89 1.21
N GLU A 162 5.05 14.14 1.18
CA GLU A 162 6.37 14.62 0.74
C GLU A 162 6.54 14.58 -0.79
N ALA A 163 5.61 13.95 -1.50
CA ALA A 163 5.63 13.94 -2.95
C ALA A 163 5.23 15.31 -3.52
N GLU A 164 6.18 16.00 -4.15
CA GLU A 164 5.95 17.19 -4.97
C GLU A 164 5.30 16.81 -6.33
N TRP A 165 4.18 16.09 -6.27
CA TRP A 165 3.40 15.68 -7.43
C TRP A 165 2.25 16.64 -7.67
N GLU A 166 2.04 17.01 -8.93
CA GLU A 166 0.86 17.77 -9.36
C GLU A 166 -0.10 16.90 -10.21
N PRO A 167 -1.39 16.76 -9.80
CA PRO A 167 -1.97 17.22 -8.53
C PRO A 167 -1.44 16.41 -7.32
N SER A 168 -1.51 16.99 -6.12
CA SER A 168 -1.19 16.27 -4.89
C SER A 168 -2.15 15.09 -4.69
N LEU A 169 -1.60 13.98 -4.21
CA LEU A 169 -2.33 12.75 -3.92
C LEU A 169 -2.53 12.53 -2.42
N HIS A 170 -2.12 13.47 -1.56
CA HIS A 170 -2.39 13.40 -0.13
C HIS A 170 -3.85 13.81 0.15
N TRP A 171 -4.59 12.98 0.91
CA TRP A 171 -6.04 13.12 1.10
C TRP A 171 -6.52 14.51 1.56
N GLU A 172 -5.73 15.23 2.37
CA GLU A 172 -6.03 16.59 2.83
C GLU A 172 -6.14 17.60 1.68
N ALA A 173 -5.37 17.40 0.61
CA ALA A 173 -5.34 18.29 -0.55
C ALA A 173 -6.31 17.87 -1.67
N MET A 174 -6.93 16.69 -1.56
CA MET A 174 -7.82 16.18 -2.60
C MET A 174 -9.25 16.71 -2.45
N LEU A 175 -9.88 17.06 -3.57
CA LEU A 175 -11.29 17.45 -3.60
C LEU A 175 -12.18 16.28 -3.18
N ILE A 176 -13.16 16.57 -2.32
CA ILE A 176 -14.20 15.62 -1.95
C ILE A 176 -15.32 15.63 -3.00
N GLU A 177 -15.72 14.45 -3.47
CA GLU A 177 -16.84 14.31 -4.37
C GLU A 177 -18.16 14.58 -3.62
N PHE A 178 -19.02 15.38 -4.26
CA PHE A 178 -20.32 15.82 -3.74
C PHE A 178 -20.21 16.46 -2.36
N ALA A 179 -19.57 17.63 -2.24
CA ALA A 179 -19.30 18.32 -0.97
C ALA A 179 -20.50 18.35 0.00
N GLU A 180 -20.21 18.32 1.30
CA GLU A 180 -21.24 18.34 2.34
C GLU A 180 -21.75 19.76 2.59
N ASP A 181 -23.07 19.94 2.48
CA ASP A 181 -23.76 21.21 2.78
C ASP A 181 -24.44 21.20 4.16
N SER A 182 -24.11 20.22 5.02
CA SER A 182 -24.73 20.05 6.33
C SER A 182 -24.26 21.14 7.30
N PRO A 183 -25.18 21.87 7.97
CA PRO A 183 -24.81 22.88 8.97
C PRO A 183 -24.26 22.28 10.28
N TYR A 184 -24.30 20.95 10.44
CA TYR A 184 -23.89 20.24 11.66
C TYR A 184 -22.49 19.63 11.58
N ASN A 185 -21.83 19.68 10.42
CA ASN A 185 -20.48 19.17 10.25
C ASN A 185 -19.54 20.34 9.90
N PRO A 186 -18.50 20.62 10.71
CA PRO A 186 -17.58 21.72 10.43
C PRO A 186 -16.87 21.47 9.10
N VAL A 187 -17.22 22.25 8.08
CA VAL A 187 -16.65 22.16 6.73
C VAL A 187 -15.15 22.48 6.82
N VAL A 188 -14.29 21.54 6.43
CA VAL A 188 -12.89 21.87 6.13
C VAL A 188 -12.93 22.80 4.91
N PRO A 189 -12.42 24.04 4.99
CA PRO A 189 -12.61 25.01 3.91
C PRO A 189 -12.05 24.47 2.60
N ASN A 190 -12.91 24.32 1.59
CA ASN A 190 -12.49 24.17 0.21
C ASN A 190 -11.83 25.49 -0.20
N VAL A 191 -10.51 25.57 -0.02
CA VAL A 191 -9.69 26.57 -0.71
C VAL A 191 -9.90 26.27 -2.20
N HIS A 192 -10.28 27.27 -3.00
CA HIS A 192 -10.72 27.16 -4.40
C HIS A 192 -12.23 26.92 -4.63
N ARG A 193 -13.09 27.77 -4.05
CA ARG A 193 -14.26 28.24 -4.82
C ARG A 193 -13.84 29.50 -5.59
N GLU A 194 -13.35 29.32 -6.81
CA GLU A 194 -13.33 30.41 -7.79
C GLU A 194 -14.73 30.58 -8.39
N HIS A 195 -15.06 31.84 -8.61
CA HIS A 195 -16.36 32.37 -9.01
C HIS A 195 -16.79 31.88 -10.39
N HIS A 196 -18.06 31.47 -10.50
CA HIS A 196 -18.88 31.62 -11.70
C HIS A 196 -20.32 31.91 -11.30
#